data_AF-A0A2M7KVU2-F1
#
_entry.id   AF-A0A2M7KVU2-F1
#
_cell.length_a   1.000
_cell.length_b   1.000
_cell.length_c   1.000
_cell.angle_alpha   90.00
_cell.angle_beta   90.00
_cell.angle_gamma   90.00
#
_symmetry.space_group_name_H-M   'P 1'
#
loop_
_entity.id
_entity.type
_entity.pdbx_description
1 polymer ?
#
loop_
_entity_poly.entity_id
_entity_poly.type
_entity_poly.pdbx_seq_one_letter_code
_entity_poly.pdbx_strand_id
1 'polypeptide(L)'
;MQALSTGQVARYCLVSPETIQNWIHDRGLPAQRTAGGQYRVRPHDLRRFMIEHGMSVAELDRALFKEEQPRCWEFFAAAPDHAGQTRECETCVVYRAEALRCYELRHYVDHRHVHCPTDDCAACPYHQRYAAGEPLQAPTNGPTAAVT
;
A
#
# COMPACT_ATOMS: atom_id res chain seq x y z
N MET A 1 -0.41 13.74 9.48
CA MET A 1 -1.28 13.71 8.28
C MET A 1 -2.52 14.58 8.54
N GLN A 2 -2.92 15.44 7.60
CA GLN A 2 -3.97 16.45 7.78
C GLN A 2 -5.35 15.93 7.33
N ALA A 3 -6.42 16.26 8.06
CA ALA A 3 -7.79 15.89 7.68
C ALA A 3 -8.31 16.73 6.51
N LEU A 4 -9.07 16.10 5.60
CA LEU A 4 -9.60 16.68 4.37
C LEU A 4 -10.94 17.37 4.60
N SER A 5 -11.14 18.51 3.96
CA SER A 5 -12.45 19.16 3.84
C SER A 5 -13.36 18.41 2.84
N THR A 6 -14.67 18.60 2.94
CA THR A 6 -15.65 18.03 1.98
C THR A 6 -15.33 18.40 0.53
N GLY A 7 -14.84 19.62 0.28
CA GLY A 7 -14.41 20.04 -1.06
C GLY A 7 -13.17 19.32 -1.56
N GLN A 8 -12.22 18.97 -0.68
CA GLN A 8 -11.06 18.15 -1.08
C GLN A 8 -11.46 16.71 -1.35
N VAL A 9 -12.32 16.14 -0.50
CA VAL A 9 -12.88 14.79 -0.72
C VAL A 9 -13.61 14.72 -2.06
N ALA A 10 -14.47 15.70 -2.34
CA ALA A 10 -15.22 15.81 -3.59
C ALA A 10 -14.32 15.76 -4.84
N ARG A 11 -13.14 16.40 -4.79
CA ARG A 11 -12.15 16.36 -5.88
C ARG A 11 -11.60 14.95 -6.11
N TYR A 12 -11.22 14.23 -5.06
CA TYR A 12 -10.72 12.86 -5.19
C TYR A 12 -11.79 11.86 -5.65
N CYS A 13 -13.05 12.12 -5.32
CA CYS A 13 -14.17 11.25 -5.68
C CYS A 13 -14.88 11.66 -6.98
N LEU A 14 -14.46 12.77 -7.61
CA LEU A 14 -15.08 13.33 -8.83
C LEU A 14 -16.59 13.60 -8.69
N VAL A 15 -17.02 14.08 -7.52
CA VAL A 15 -18.43 14.39 -7.21
C VAL A 15 -18.59 15.80 -6.66
N SER A 16 -19.82 16.23 -6.40
CA SER A 16 -20.09 17.52 -5.74
C SER A 16 -19.83 17.44 -4.22
N PRO A 17 -19.49 18.56 -3.55
CA PRO A 17 -19.40 18.61 -2.08
C PRO A 17 -20.72 18.28 -1.37
N GLU A 18 -21.86 18.50 -2.03
CA GLU A 18 -23.18 18.09 -1.54
C GLU A 18 -23.30 16.56 -1.51
N THR A 19 -22.82 15.87 -2.55
CA THR A 19 -22.78 14.40 -2.58
C THR A 19 -21.97 13.85 -1.41
N ILE A 20 -20.84 14.49 -1.08
CA ILE A 20 -20.03 14.10 0.09
C ILE A 20 -20.79 14.28 1.40
N GLN A 21 -21.56 15.36 1.55
CA GLN A 21 -22.40 15.56 2.74
C GLN A 21 -23.46 14.47 2.86
N ASN A 22 -24.14 14.13 1.77
CA ASN A 22 -25.10 13.03 1.75
C ASN A 22 -24.43 11.70 2.10
N TRP A 23 -23.18 11.47 1.68
CA TRP A 23 -22.44 10.25 2.08
C TRP A 23 -22.08 10.21 3.56
N ILE A 24 -21.75 11.36 4.15
CA ILE A 24 -21.49 11.47 5.59
C ILE A 24 -22.76 11.17 6.40
N HIS A 25 -23.92 11.64 5.93
CA HIS A 25 -25.20 11.45 6.60
C HIS A 25 -25.81 10.07 6.39
N ASP A 26 -25.82 9.58 5.15
CA ASP A 26 -26.68 8.47 4.73
C ASP A 26 -25.91 7.25 4.21
N ARG A 27 -24.62 7.39 3.88
CA ARG A 27 -23.80 6.30 3.31
C ARG A 27 -22.60 5.90 4.15
N GLY A 28 -22.50 6.43 5.37
CA GLY A 28 -21.51 5.97 6.35
C GLY A 28 -20.07 6.42 6.07
N LEU A 29 -19.83 7.49 5.30
CA LEU A 29 -18.49 8.08 5.19
C LEU A 29 -18.11 8.73 6.53
N PRO A 30 -17.09 8.22 7.25
CA PRO A 30 -16.75 8.75 8.57
C PRO A 30 -16.20 10.17 8.47
N ALA A 31 -16.75 11.09 9.26
CA ALA A 31 -16.31 12.47 9.33
C ALA A 31 -16.40 13.04 10.75
N GLN A 32 -15.46 13.92 11.10
CA GLN A 32 -15.51 14.71 12.32
C GLN A 32 -16.11 16.09 12.00
N ARG A 33 -17.09 16.52 12.80
CA ARG A 33 -17.64 17.87 12.74
C ARG A 33 -16.78 18.81 13.58
N THR A 34 -16.38 19.95 13.02
CA THR A 34 -15.64 20.99 13.74
C THR A 34 -16.61 21.89 14.52
N ALA A 35 -16.09 22.68 15.46
CA ALA A 35 -16.89 23.66 16.20
C ALA A 35 -17.60 24.68 15.29
N GLY A 36 -17.04 24.98 14.11
CA GLY A 36 -17.65 25.83 13.08
C GLY A 36 -18.67 25.11 12.19
N GLY A 37 -19.05 23.87 12.50
CA GLY A 37 -20.07 23.10 11.78
C GLY A 37 -19.60 22.42 10.50
N GLN A 38 -18.35 22.63 10.06
CA GLN A 38 -17.78 21.99 8.87
C GLN A 38 -17.36 20.55 9.16
N TYR A 39 -17.40 19.69 8.14
CA TYR A 39 -16.88 18.32 8.24
C TYR A 39 -15.41 18.21 7.83
N ARG A 40 -14.72 17.27 8.47
CA ARG A 40 -13.36 16.84 8.18
C ARG A 40 -13.29 15.31 8.10
N VAL A 41 -12.75 14.80 7.01
CA VAL A 41 -12.61 13.37 6.71
C VAL A 41 -11.13 13.00 6.80
N ARG A 42 -10.78 11.93 7.50
CA ARG A 42 -9.39 11.48 7.55
C ARG A 42 -9.02 10.78 6.24
N PRO A 43 -7.81 10.94 5.70
CA PRO A 43 -7.39 10.29 4.45
C PRO A 43 -7.62 8.78 4.43
N HIS A 44 -7.30 8.06 5.51
CA HIS A 44 -7.51 6.61 5.58
C HIS A 44 -8.99 6.21 5.55
N ASP A 45 -9.86 6.97 6.23
CA ASP A 45 -11.30 6.70 6.22
C ASP A 45 -11.89 6.91 4.81
N LEU A 46 -11.45 7.96 4.12
CA LEU A 46 -11.81 8.19 2.72
C LEU A 46 -11.29 7.05 1.83
N ARG A 47 -10.03 6.67 1.96
CA ARG A 47 -9.42 5.60 1.17
C ARG A 47 -10.18 4.28 1.35
N ARG A 48 -10.51 3.92 2.59
CA ARG A 48 -11.31 2.71 2.89
C ARG A 48 -12.69 2.78 2.24
N PHE A 49 -13.40 3.89 2.42
CA PHE A 49 -14.71 4.11 1.81
C PHE A 49 -14.66 3.99 0.28
N MET A 50 -13.63 4.56 -0.35
CA MET A 50 -13.45 4.45 -1.80
C MET A 50 -13.26 3.00 -2.25
N ILE A 51 -12.45 2.22 -1.55
CA ILE A 51 -12.23 0.79 -1.85
C ILE A 51 -13.52 -0.01 -1.67
N GLU A 52 -14.23 0.16 -0.55
CA GLU A 52 -15.47 -0.56 -0.24
C GLU A 52 -16.56 -0.32 -1.29
N HIS A 53 -16.55 0.85 -1.93
CA HIS A 53 -17.48 1.23 -2.99
C HIS A 53 -16.92 1.09 -4.42
N GLY A 54 -15.76 0.45 -4.60
CA GLY A 54 -15.18 0.17 -5.91
C GLY A 54 -14.69 1.41 -6.68
N MET A 55 -14.37 2.50 -5.99
CA MET A 55 -13.82 3.73 -6.56
C MET A 55 -12.29 3.65 -6.66
N SER A 56 -11.72 4.33 -7.66
CA SER A 56 -10.27 4.42 -7.84
C SER A 56 -9.62 5.26 -6.75
N VAL A 57 -8.62 4.71 -6.06
CA VAL A 57 -7.81 5.44 -5.06
C VAL A 57 -6.49 5.98 -5.60
N ALA A 58 -6.20 5.82 -6.89
CA ALA A 58 -4.86 6.09 -7.45
C ALA A 58 -4.41 7.55 -7.28
N GLU A 59 -5.32 8.52 -7.44
CA GLU A 59 -4.98 9.94 -7.25
C GLU A 59 -4.83 10.30 -5.78
N LEU A 60 -5.72 9.77 -4.92
CA LEU A 60 -5.65 9.92 -3.47
C LEU A 60 -4.32 9.36 -2.92
N ASP A 61 -3.97 8.14 -3.34
CA ASP A 61 -2.75 7.42 -2.96
C ASP A 61 -1.51 8.21 -3.38
N ARG A 62 -1.48 8.69 -4.63
CA ARG A 62 -0.37 9.51 -5.13
C ARG A 62 -0.24 10.87 -4.43
N ALA A 63 -1.35 11.45 -4.00
CA ALA A 63 -1.36 12.79 -3.42
C ALA A 63 -1.08 12.80 -1.92
N LEU A 64 -1.64 11.84 -1.18
CA LEU A 64 -1.68 11.85 0.28
C LEU A 64 -0.91 10.69 0.92
N PHE A 65 -0.66 9.63 0.16
CA PHE A 65 0.03 8.43 0.62
C PHE A 65 1.36 8.24 -0.14
N LYS A 66 1.96 9.35 -0.59
CA LYS A 66 3.29 9.36 -1.22
C LYS A 66 4.32 8.96 -0.16
N GLU A 67 4.97 7.82 -0.41
CA GLU A 67 6.09 7.27 0.37
C GLU A 67 5.74 6.64 1.74
N GLU A 68 4.67 5.84 1.79
CA GLU A 68 4.39 4.94 2.93
C GLU A 68 4.62 3.46 2.61
N GLN A 69 5.35 3.12 1.55
CA GLN A 69 5.89 1.77 1.45
C GLN A 69 7.13 1.70 2.34
N PRO A 70 7.04 1.21 3.59
CA PRO A 70 8.23 0.89 4.36
C PRO A 70 9.06 -0.09 3.55
N ARG A 71 10.37 -0.07 3.66
CA ARG A 71 11.22 -1.14 3.17
C ARG A 71 10.90 -2.42 3.95
N CYS A 72 11.28 -3.60 3.45
CA CYS A 72 10.85 -4.85 4.10
C CYS A 72 11.30 -4.93 5.58
N TRP A 73 12.49 -4.43 5.93
CA TRP A 73 12.94 -4.40 7.32
C TRP A 73 12.18 -3.40 8.18
N GLU A 74 11.73 -2.26 7.66
CA GLU A 74 10.89 -1.30 8.38
C GLU A 74 9.49 -1.89 8.63
N PHE A 75 8.95 -2.60 7.63
CA PHE A 75 7.67 -3.28 7.74
C PHE A 75 7.70 -4.37 8.81
N PHE A 76 8.72 -5.23 8.77
CA PHE A 76 8.83 -6.33 9.73
C PHE A 76 9.30 -5.85 11.10
N ALA A 77 10.13 -4.81 11.22
CA ALA A 77 10.54 -4.26 12.51
C ALA A 77 9.38 -3.70 13.36
N ALA A 78 8.21 -3.44 12.76
CA ALA A 78 7.01 -3.08 13.50
C ALA A 78 6.26 -4.31 14.09
N ALA A 79 6.59 -5.53 13.65
CA ALA A 79 5.98 -6.76 14.15
C ALA A 79 6.59 -7.16 15.51
N PRO A 80 5.81 -7.76 16.43
CA PRO A 80 6.29 -8.14 17.76
C PRO A 80 7.53 -9.04 17.72
N ASP A 81 7.56 -9.97 16.77
CA ASP A 81 8.61 -10.98 16.64
C ASP A 81 9.95 -10.40 16.15
N HIS A 82 9.94 -9.16 15.64
CA HIS A 82 11.07 -8.54 14.95
C HIS A 82 11.37 -7.12 15.46
N ALA A 83 10.69 -6.69 16.53
CA ALA A 83 10.81 -5.34 17.06
C ALA A 83 12.26 -5.01 17.48
N GLY A 84 12.83 -3.97 16.88
CA GLY A 84 14.19 -3.50 17.18
C GLY A 84 15.33 -4.29 16.53
N GLN A 85 15.05 -5.31 15.71
CA GLN A 85 16.06 -6.20 15.10
C GLN A 85 16.54 -5.73 13.71
N THR A 86 16.34 -4.46 13.35
CA THR A 86 16.71 -3.92 12.03
C THR A 86 18.19 -4.06 11.70
N ARG A 87 19.06 -4.05 12.71
CA ARG A 87 20.53 -4.15 12.52
C ARG A 87 20.97 -5.50 11.96
N GLU A 88 20.18 -6.55 12.16
CA GLU A 88 20.46 -7.87 11.59
C GLU A 88 20.37 -7.86 10.06
N CYS A 89 19.63 -6.90 9.48
CA CYS A 89 19.56 -6.70 8.05
C CYS A 89 20.79 -6.00 7.45
N GLU A 90 21.72 -5.43 8.24
CA GLU A 90 22.86 -4.63 7.73
C GLU A 90 23.73 -5.35 6.68
N THR A 91 23.76 -6.68 6.70
CA THR A 91 24.50 -7.52 5.74
C THR A 91 23.68 -7.99 4.53
N CYS A 92 22.38 -7.71 4.50
CA CYS A 92 21.48 -8.07 3.40
C CYS A 92 21.63 -7.09 2.23
N VAL A 93 21.73 -7.60 0.99
CA VAL A 93 21.85 -6.74 -0.20
C VAL A 93 20.64 -5.81 -0.38
N VAL A 94 19.43 -6.26 0.00
CA VAL A 94 18.21 -5.43 -0.02
C VAL A 94 18.33 -4.24 0.93
N TYR A 95 18.90 -4.46 2.12
CA TYR A 95 19.14 -3.40 3.10
C TYR A 95 20.18 -2.40 2.59
N ARG A 96 21.32 -2.91 2.13
CA ARG A 96 22.43 -2.08 1.64
C ARG A 96 22.09 -1.30 0.37
N ALA A 97 21.21 -1.84 -0.47
CA ALA A 97 20.70 -1.16 -1.66
C ALA A 97 19.51 -0.25 -1.37
N GLU A 98 19.06 -0.17 -0.12
CA GLU A 98 17.87 0.57 0.29
C GLU A 98 16.60 0.22 -0.52
N ALA A 99 16.51 -1.02 -0.99
CA ALA A 99 15.52 -1.41 -1.97
C ALA A 99 14.10 -1.44 -1.38
N LEU A 100 13.21 -0.62 -1.94
CA LEU A 100 11.78 -0.60 -1.59
C LEU A 100 11.08 -1.91 -1.99
N ARG A 101 11.53 -2.59 -3.04
CA ARG A 101 10.84 -3.78 -3.58
C ARG A 101 11.77 -4.98 -3.49
N CYS A 102 11.96 -5.52 -2.29
CA CYS A 102 12.83 -6.68 -2.06
C CYS A 102 12.48 -7.87 -2.98
N TYR A 103 11.19 -8.04 -3.25
CA TYR A 103 10.62 -9.06 -4.11
C TYR A 103 10.95 -8.87 -5.61
N GLU A 104 11.30 -7.68 -6.08
CA GLU A 104 11.80 -7.49 -7.44
C GLU A 104 13.32 -7.71 -7.51
N LEU A 105 14.04 -7.15 -6.54
CA LEU A 105 15.50 -7.24 -6.49
C LEU A 105 15.97 -8.71 -6.41
N ARG A 106 15.22 -9.57 -5.71
CA ARG A 106 15.54 -11.00 -5.57
C ARG A 106 15.58 -11.77 -6.89
N HIS A 107 14.99 -11.24 -7.97
CA HIS A 107 15.07 -11.87 -9.29
C HIS A 107 16.45 -11.73 -9.94
N TYR A 108 17.25 -10.75 -9.49
CA TYR A 108 18.56 -10.44 -10.05
C TYR A 108 19.70 -10.85 -9.12
N VAL A 109 19.48 -10.75 -7.81
CA VAL A 109 20.48 -11.05 -6.78
C VAL A 109 19.83 -11.77 -5.61
N ASP A 110 20.47 -12.84 -5.14
CA ASP A 110 20.02 -13.51 -3.92
C ASP A 110 20.25 -12.63 -2.68
N HIS A 111 19.41 -12.76 -1.65
CA HIS A 111 19.51 -11.96 -0.44
C HIS A 111 19.40 -12.80 0.84
N ARG A 112 19.66 -12.19 2.00
CA ARG A 112 19.87 -12.94 3.26
C ARG A 112 18.62 -13.47 3.93
N HIS A 113 17.43 -13.12 3.45
CA HIS A 113 16.14 -13.55 4.01
C HIS A 113 15.98 -13.33 5.53
N VAL A 114 16.73 -12.38 6.14
CA VAL A 114 16.91 -12.23 7.59
C VAL A 114 15.61 -12.27 8.39
N HIS A 115 14.61 -11.46 7.99
CA HIS A 115 13.30 -11.37 8.64
C HIS A 115 12.17 -11.77 7.69
N CYS A 116 12.50 -12.57 6.66
CA CYS A 116 11.50 -13.09 5.75
C CYS A 116 10.75 -14.24 6.44
N PRO A 117 9.42 -14.14 6.65
CA PRO A 117 8.68 -15.19 7.36
C PRO A 117 8.54 -16.48 6.51
N THR A 118 8.73 -16.37 5.19
CA THR A 118 8.62 -17.45 4.22
C THR A 118 9.66 -17.26 3.12
N ASP A 119 10.17 -18.35 2.54
CA ASP A 119 11.03 -18.30 1.35
C ASP A 119 10.23 -18.01 0.06
N ASP A 120 8.93 -18.34 0.08
CA ASP A 120 7.99 -18.00 -0.98
C ASP A 120 7.50 -16.54 -0.82
N CYS A 121 7.86 -15.69 -1.78
CA CYS A 121 7.39 -14.30 -1.80
C CYS A 121 5.87 -14.20 -2.02
N ALA A 122 5.22 -15.16 -2.70
CA ALA A 122 3.77 -15.14 -2.86
C ALA A 122 3.03 -15.23 -1.51
N ALA A 123 3.65 -15.88 -0.52
CA ALA A 123 3.16 -15.97 0.85
C ALA A 123 3.67 -14.87 1.80
N CYS A 124 4.59 -14.00 1.34
CA CYS A 124 5.20 -12.97 2.18
C CYS A 124 4.23 -11.78 2.40
N PRO A 125 3.90 -11.40 3.66
CA PRO A 125 2.96 -10.32 3.94
C PRO A 125 3.37 -8.96 3.36
N TYR A 126 4.68 -8.70 3.29
CA TYR A 126 5.22 -7.50 2.67
C TYR A 126 4.96 -7.46 1.16
N HIS A 127 5.20 -8.57 0.47
CA HIS A 127 4.94 -8.70 -0.96
C HIS A 127 3.43 -8.61 -1.26
N GLN A 128 2.60 -9.36 -0.53
CA GLN A 128 1.14 -9.32 -0.71
C GLN A 128 0.58 -7.90 -0.54
N ARG A 129 1.13 -7.13 0.40
CA ARG A 129 0.67 -5.77 0.69
C ARG A 129 1.14 -4.73 -0.32
N TYR A 130 2.37 -4.82 -0.81
CA TYR A 130 2.99 -3.75 -1.60
C TYR A 130 3.36 -4.13 -3.04
N ALA A 131 3.16 -5.36 -3.47
CA ALA A 131 3.31 -5.75 -4.88
C ALA A 131 2.00 -5.63 -5.68
N ALA A 132 0.86 -5.47 -5.01
CA ALA A 132 -0.44 -5.35 -5.64
C ALA A 132 -0.67 -3.94 -6.25
N GLY A 133 -0.11 -3.75 -7.45
CA GLY A 133 -0.35 -2.62 -8.35
C GLY A 133 -0.30 -3.03 -9.83
N GLU A 134 -0.87 -4.21 -10.11
CA GLU A 134 -0.88 -4.96 -11.39
C GLU A 134 0.45 -5.65 -11.78
N PRO A 135 0.44 -6.97 -12.09
CA PRO A 135 1.65 -7.68 -12.49
C PRO A 135 1.92 -7.43 -13.97
N LEU A 136 3.13 -6.97 -14.31
CA LEU A 136 3.67 -7.29 -15.64
C LEU A 136 4.01 -8.78 -15.64
N GLN A 137 3.00 -9.62 -15.89
CA GLN A 137 3.23 -11.01 -16.27
C GLN A 137 4.01 -10.99 -17.58
N ALA A 138 5.27 -11.43 -17.55
CA ALA A 138 5.85 -12.06 -18.72
C ALA A 138 5.33 -13.51 -18.75
N PRO A 139 4.80 -13.99 -19.89
CA PRO A 139 4.12 -15.27 -19.99
C PRO A 139 5.08 -16.42 -19.66
N THR A 140 4.64 -17.32 -18.77
CA THR A 140 5.20 -18.65 -18.64
C THR A 140 4.43 -19.64 -19.52
N ASN A 141 5.21 -20.61 -20.00
CA ASN A 141 4.88 -21.88 -20.66
C ASN A 141 4.89 -21.83 -22.19
N GLY A 142 5.68 -22.63 -22.90
CA GLY A 142 6.53 -23.76 -22.51
C GLY A 142 7.22 -24.35 -23.75
N PRO A 143 8.07 -25.38 -23.63
CA PRO A 143 8.80 -25.94 -24.76
C PRO A 143 7.83 -26.58 -25.75
N THR A 144 7.88 -26.14 -27.01
CA THR A 144 7.21 -26.83 -28.11
C THR A 144 8.14 -27.92 -28.64
N ALA A 145 7.73 -29.16 -28.37
CA ALA A 145 7.89 -30.40 -29.14
C ALA A 145 9.18 -30.69 -29.94
N ALA A 146 9.71 -31.88 -29.65
CA ALA A 146 10.16 -32.91 -30.58
C ALA A 146 11.29 -32.55 -31.56
N VAL A 147 12.49 -33.05 -31.24
CA VAL A 147 13.50 -33.38 -32.25
C VAL A 147 13.71 -34.89 -32.20
N THR A 148 13.25 -35.50 -33.30
CA THR A 148 13.68 -36.74 -33.99
C THR A 148 13.81 -38.04 -33.20
#